data_AF-B7VDQ0-F1
#
_entry.id   AF-B7VDQ0-F1
#
_cell.length_a   1.000
_cell.length_b   1.000
_cell.length_c   1.000
_cell.angle_alpha   90.00
_cell.angle_beta   90.00
_cell.angle_gamma   90.00
#
_symmetry.space_group_name_H-M   'P 1'
#
loop_
_entity.id
_entity.type
_entity.pdbx_description
1 polymer ?
#
loop_
_entity_poly.entity_id
_entity_poly.type
_entity_poly.pdbx_seq_one_letter_code
_entity_poly.pdbx_strand_id
1 'polypeptide(L)'
;MSNMSTLASIIFLSAIAAMVIVYPMYFIELHAFGRIMARDHPDLVGQQSPDLGGSYKLLQRVKSGQIGALDLSPEALLSHASAERLLYLGSSLFMVVLFMGLTDAVLSKHVGRA
;
A
#
# COMPACT_ATOMS: atom_id res chain seq x y z
N MET A 1 -22.83 -17.02 8.38
CA MET A 1 -22.68 -16.25 7.12
C MET A 1 -24.06 -15.85 6.61
N SER A 2 -24.84 -15.10 7.40
CA SER A 2 -26.24 -14.79 7.06
C SER A 2 -26.45 -13.27 7.04
N ASN A 3 -26.72 -12.76 5.84
CA ASN A 3 -27.19 -11.42 5.44
C ASN A 3 -26.25 -10.51 4.62
N MET A 4 -25.10 -10.98 4.13
CA MET A 4 -24.45 -10.32 2.99
C MET A 4 -25.11 -10.77 1.68
N SER A 5 -25.55 -9.82 0.85
CA SER A 5 -26.01 -10.13 -0.51
C SER A 5 -24.87 -10.82 -1.28
N THR A 6 -25.20 -11.72 -2.20
CA THR A 6 -24.19 -12.45 -3.00
C THR A 6 -23.20 -11.49 -3.67
N LEU A 7 -23.68 -10.32 -4.11
CA LEU A 7 -22.86 -9.26 -4.69
C LEU A 7 -21.84 -8.71 -3.67
N ALA A 8 -22.27 -8.41 -2.45
CA ALA A 8 -21.37 -7.92 -1.40
C ALA A 8 -20.28 -8.96 -1.06
N SER A 9 -20.66 -10.24 -1.00
CA SER A 9 -19.71 -11.34 -0.79
C SER A 9 -18.67 -11.46 -1.91
N ILE A 10 -19.09 -11.31 -3.17
CA ILE A 10 -18.17 -11.31 -4.32
C ILE A 10 -17.20 -10.14 -4.22
N ILE A 11 -17.69 -8.93 -3.95
CA ILE A 11 -16.86 -7.73 -3.82
C ILE A 11 -15.85 -7.92 -2.68
N PHE A 12 -16.29 -8.37 -1.51
CA PHE A 12 -15.44 -8.62 -0.35
C PHE A 12 -14.32 -9.63 -0.65
N LEU A 13 -14.67 -10.79 -1.22
CA LEU A 13 -13.70 -11.82 -1.58
C LEU A 13 -12.73 -11.34 -2.67
N SER A 14 -13.22 -10.59 -3.67
CA SER A 14 -12.38 -10.02 -4.71
C SER A 14 -11.38 -9.00 -4.15
N ALA A 15 -11.79 -8.20 -3.15
CA ALA A 15 -10.92 -7.23 -2.51
C ALA A 15 -9.80 -7.93 -1.73
N ILE A 16 -10.13 -8.99 -0.99
CA ILE A 16 -9.14 -9.83 -0.30
C ILE A 16 -8.17 -10.47 -1.29
N ALA A 17 -8.68 -11.09 -2.35
CA ALA A 17 -7.85 -11.73 -3.37
C ALA A 17 -6.91 -10.72 -4.04
N ALA A 18 -7.40 -9.51 -4.34
CA ALA A 18 -6.57 -8.43 -4.86
C ALA A 18 -5.49 -7.99 -3.86
N MET A 19 -5.82 -7.86 -2.57
CA MET A 19 -4.84 -7.49 -1.52
C MET A 19 -3.68 -8.48 -1.43
N VAL A 20 -3.93 -9.78 -1.60
CA VAL A 20 -2.88 -10.83 -1.61
C VAL A 20 -1.85 -10.58 -2.70
N ILE A 21 -2.21 -9.92 -3.81
CA ILE A 21 -1.29 -9.60 -4.90
C ILE A 21 -0.68 -8.21 -4.70
N VAL A 22 -1.51 -7.22 -4.36
CA VAL A 22 -1.12 -5.81 -4.27
C VAL A 22 -0.10 -5.56 -3.16
N TYR A 23 -0.25 -6.18 -1.99
CA TYR A 23 0.70 -5.96 -0.89
C TYR A 23 2.11 -6.47 -1.18
N PRO A 24 2.31 -7.72 -1.65
CA PRO A 24 3.64 -8.17 -2.06
C PRO A 24 4.26 -7.27 -3.14
N MET A 25 3.47 -6.90 -4.15
CA MET A 25 3.96 -5.99 -5.20
C MET A 25 4.39 -4.64 -4.63
N TYR A 26 3.62 -4.08 -3.70
CA TYR A 26 3.98 -2.83 -3.03
C TYR A 26 5.34 -2.94 -2.34
N PHE A 27 5.59 -4.01 -1.58
CA PHE A 27 6.87 -4.19 -0.90
C PHE A 27 8.04 -4.44 -1.86
N ILE A 28 7.80 -5.13 -2.98
CA ILE A 28 8.81 -5.32 -4.03
C ILE A 28 9.23 -3.97 -4.62
N GLU A 29 8.24 -3.15 -5.01
CA GLU A 29 8.51 -1.80 -5.56
C GLU A 29 9.14 -0.89 -4.52
N LEU A 30 8.69 -0.94 -3.27
CA LEU A 30 9.26 -0.15 -2.19
C LEU A 30 10.73 -0.50 -1.93
N HIS A 31 11.07 -1.78 -1.95
CA HIS A 31 12.45 -2.25 -1.83
C HIS A 31 13.29 -1.87 -3.04
N ALA A 32 12.74 -1.98 -4.26
CA ALA A 32 13.41 -1.55 -5.48
C ALA A 32 13.74 -0.05 -5.43
N PHE A 33 12.78 0.77 -5.05
CA PHE A 33 12.95 2.21 -4.82
C PHE A 33 14.06 2.49 -3.80
N GLY A 34 14.03 1.85 -2.63
CA GLY A 34 15.06 1.99 -1.60
C GLY A 34 16.46 1.64 -2.12
N ARG A 35 16.58 0.57 -2.91
CA ARG A 35 17.85 0.14 -3.52
C ARG A 35 18.37 1.13 -4.56
N ILE A 36 17.48 1.68 -5.41
CA ILE A 36 17.86 2.72 -6.37
C ILE A 36 18.34 3.97 -5.63
N MET A 37 17.61 4.38 -4.59
CA MET A 37 18.00 5.54 -3.76
C MET A 37 19.32 5.33 -3.03
N ALA A 38 19.61 4.11 -2.53
CA ALA A 38 20.90 3.82 -1.90
C ALA A 38 22.07 3.87 -2.90
N ARG A 39 21.81 3.53 -4.17
CA ARG A 39 22.80 3.61 -5.27
C ARG A 39 23.04 5.06 -5.70
N ASP A 40 21.96 5.82 -5.90
CA ASP A 40 22.01 7.16 -6.51
C ASP A 40 22.32 8.24 -5.45
N HIS A 41 21.85 8.06 -4.21
CA HIS A 41 21.97 9.01 -3.09
C HIS A 41 22.30 8.29 -1.77
N PRO A 42 23.51 7.70 -1.63
CA PRO A 42 23.90 6.95 -0.44
C PRO A 42 23.91 7.80 0.84
N ASP A 43 24.07 9.11 0.70
CA ASP A 43 24.01 10.11 1.77
C ASP A 43 22.60 10.25 2.39
N LEU A 44 21.54 10.00 1.62
CA LEU A 44 20.15 10.08 2.09
C LEU A 44 19.66 8.80 2.76
N VAL A 45 20.23 7.65 2.41
CA VAL A 45 19.81 6.33 2.90
C VAL A 45 20.69 5.83 4.05
N GLY A 46 21.93 6.32 4.13
CA GLY A 46 22.94 5.82 5.06
C GLY A 46 23.65 4.57 4.49
N GLN A 47 24.83 4.24 5.01
CA GLN A 47 25.67 3.13 4.52
C GLN A 47 25.09 1.72 4.73
N GLN A 48 23.92 1.59 5.37
CA GLN A 48 23.29 0.30 5.62
C GLN A 48 22.30 -0.07 4.52
N SER A 49 22.23 -1.37 4.22
CA SER A 49 21.26 -1.99 3.31
C SER A 49 19.88 -1.35 3.44
N PRO A 50 19.20 -1.03 2.32
CA PRO A 50 17.88 -0.40 2.35
C PRO A 50 16.91 -1.25 3.16
N ASP A 51 16.50 -0.73 4.31
CA ASP A 51 15.42 -1.30 5.12
C ASP A 51 14.06 -0.77 4.58
N LEU A 52 13.00 -1.57 4.69
CA LEU A 52 11.67 -1.22 4.20
C LEU A 52 11.10 0.05 4.86
N GLY A 53 11.30 0.23 6.15
CA GLY A 53 10.93 1.42 6.91
C GLY A 53 11.73 2.66 6.50
N GLY A 54 13.03 2.53 6.25
CA GLY A 54 13.84 3.59 5.65
C GLY A 54 13.35 3.99 4.26
N SER A 55 13.11 2.99 3.41
CA SER A 55 12.57 3.17 2.06
C SER A 55 11.18 3.83 2.07
N TYR A 56 10.34 3.45 3.02
CA TYR A 56 9.02 4.07 3.24
C TYR A 56 9.12 5.53 3.66
N LYS A 57 10.01 5.88 4.59
CA LYS A 57 10.24 7.28 4.99
C LYS A 57 10.76 8.11 3.82
N LEU A 58 11.62 7.54 2.97
CA LEU A 58 12.09 8.20 1.75
C LEU A 58 10.94 8.41 0.76
N LEU A 59 10.11 7.39 0.53
CA LEU A 59 8.93 7.46 -0.33
C LEU A 59 8.02 8.63 0.07
N GLN A 60 7.79 8.82 1.38
CA GLN A 60 6.97 9.92 1.92
C GLN A 60 7.62 11.31 1.79
N ARG A 61 8.95 11.39 1.67
CA ARG A 61 9.68 12.65 1.53
C ARG A 61 9.71 13.14 0.08
N VAL A 62 9.52 12.26 -0.89
CA VAL A 62 9.46 12.63 -2.30
C VAL A 62 8.23 13.52 -2.53
N LYS A 63 8.45 14.71 -3.08
CA LYS A 63 7.40 15.64 -3.49
C LYS A 63 7.67 16.09 -4.92
N SER A 64 6.69 15.93 -5.80
CA SER A 64 6.81 16.33 -7.21
C SER A 64 8.05 15.75 -7.92
N GLY A 65 8.47 14.54 -7.53
CA GLY A 65 9.65 13.89 -8.10
C GLY A 65 10.99 14.39 -7.57
N GLN A 66 11.00 15.06 -6.42
CA GLN A 66 12.21 15.57 -5.75
C GLN A 66 12.26 15.18 -4.28
N ILE A 67 13.48 15.04 -3.73
CA ILE A 67 13.72 15.03 -2.28
C ILE A 67 14.47 16.31 -1.90
N GLY A 68 13.75 17.27 -1.31
CA GLY A 68 14.33 18.58 -1.03
C GLY A 68 14.66 19.32 -2.33
N ALA A 69 15.94 19.48 -2.63
CA ALA A 69 16.44 20.09 -3.87
C ALA A 69 17.03 19.07 -4.87
N LEU A 70 16.99 17.78 -4.54
CA LEU A 70 17.51 16.72 -5.40
C LEU A 70 16.41 16.14 -6.29
N ASP A 71 16.66 16.14 -7.60
CA ASP A 71 15.84 15.44 -8.59
C ASP A 71 16.09 13.93 -8.50
N LEU A 72 15.01 13.15 -8.51
CA LEU A 72 15.13 11.70 -8.60
C LEU A 72 15.53 11.27 -10.02
N SER A 73 16.31 10.19 -10.10
CA SER A 73 16.58 9.53 -11.38
C SER A 73 15.27 9.00 -12.01
N PRO A 74 15.19 8.88 -13.34
CA PRO A 74 13.99 8.36 -14.00
C PRO A 74 13.56 6.98 -13.50
N GLU A 75 14.53 6.12 -13.15
CA GLU A 75 14.30 4.79 -12.58
C GLU A 75 13.65 4.90 -11.20
N ALA A 76 14.15 5.81 -10.35
CA ALA A 76 13.62 6.04 -9.01
C ALA A 76 12.21 6.66 -9.06
N LEU A 77 11.94 7.55 -10.02
CA LEU A 77 10.60 8.13 -10.24
C LEU A 77 9.56 7.06 -10.61
N LEU A 78 9.92 6.15 -11.51
CA LEU A 78 9.02 5.07 -11.93
C LEU A 78 8.70 4.10 -10.79
N SER A 79 9.71 3.73 -10.01
CA SER A 79 9.52 2.84 -8.86
C SER A 79 8.76 3.54 -7.72
N HIS A 80 9.03 4.83 -7.47
CA HIS A 80 8.26 5.67 -6.54
C HIS A 80 6.78 5.72 -6.92
N ALA A 81 6.47 6.08 -8.17
CA ALA A 81 5.09 6.18 -8.64
C ALA A 81 4.36 4.82 -8.58
N SER A 82 5.05 3.73 -8.90
CA SER A 82 4.51 2.38 -8.80
C SER A 82 4.22 1.98 -7.35
N ALA A 83 5.17 2.20 -6.44
CA ALA A 83 5.00 1.93 -5.01
C ALA A 83 3.87 2.77 -4.41
N GLU A 84 3.79 4.06 -4.74
CA GLU A 84 2.73 4.96 -4.28
C GLU A 84 1.34 4.51 -4.79
N ARG A 85 1.23 4.16 -6.08
CA ARG A 85 -0.01 3.66 -6.65
C ARG A 85 -0.47 2.37 -5.96
N LEU A 86 0.45 1.43 -5.72
CA LEU A 86 0.14 0.17 -5.05
C LEU A 86 -0.26 0.39 -3.59
N LEU A 87 0.37 1.35 -2.91
CA LEU A 87 -0.01 1.73 -1.55
C LEU A 87 -1.45 2.25 -1.49
N TYR A 88 -1.82 3.17 -2.39
CA TYR A 88 -3.19 3.70 -2.44
C TYR A 88 -4.20 2.63 -2.83
N LEU A 89 -3.86 1.76 -3.78
CA LEU A 89 -4.71 0.64 -4.19
C LEU A 89 -4.94 -0.33 -3.02
N GLY A 90 -3.86 -0.76 -2.35
CA GLY A 90 -3.92 -1.64 -1.19
C GLY A 90 -4.71 -1.03 -0.03
N SER A 91 -4.48 0.26 0.24
CA SER A 91 -5.22 1.01 1.28
C SER A 91 -6.71 1.11 0.96
N SER A 92 -7.06 1.35 -0.31
CA SER A 92 -8.46 1.42 -0.75
C SER A 92 -9.16 0.06 -0.64
N LEU A 93 -8.49 -1.02 -1.06
CA LEU A 93 -9.00 -2.39 -0.90
C LEU A 93 -9.20 -2.74 0.57
N PHE A 94 -8.23 -2.39 1.42
CA PHE A 94 -8.33 -2.58 2.86
C PHE A 94 -9.53 -1.83 3.45
N MET A 95 -9.78 -0.59 3.02
CA MET A 95 -10.96 0.16 3.46
C MET A 95 -12.26 -0.53 3.06
N VAL A 96 -12.37 -1.08 1.84
CA VAL A 96 -13.56 -1.85 1.42
C VAL A 96 -13.79 -3.04 2.34
N VAL A 97 -12.75 -3.82 2.61
CA VAL A 97 -12.80 -4.99 3.52
C VAL A 97 -13.21 -4.56 4.93
N LEU A 98 -12.61 -3.48 5.45
CA LEU A 98 -12.93 -2.94 6.77
C LEU A 98 -14.40 -2.51 6.88
N PHE A 99 -14.89 -1.70 5.93
CA PHE A 99 -16.27 -1.20 5.97
C PHE A 99 -17.29 -2.33 5.84
N MET A 100 -17.04 -3.29 4.96
CA MET A 100 -17.93 -4.45 4.79
C MET A 100 -17.95 -5.32 6.05
N GLY A 101 -16.77 -5.65 6.60
CA GLY A 101 -16.67 -6.45 7.82
C GLY A 101 -17.26 -5.75 9.04
N LEU A 102 -17.05 -4.44 9.17
CA LEU A 102 -17.65 -3.65 10.26
C LEU A 102 -19.17 -3.58 10.14
N THR A 103 -19.69 -3.34 8.94
CA THR A 103 -21.13 -3.26 8.67
C THR A 103 -21.82 -4.58 9.01
N ASP A 104 -21.24 -5.70 8.56
CA ASP A 104 -21.75 -7.05 8.87
C ASP A 104 -21.73 -7.33 10.38
N ALA A 105 -20.63 -7.01 11.06
CA ALA A 105 -20.50 -7.19 12.51
C ALA A 105 -21.52 -6.36 13.31
N VAL A 106 -21.76 -5.10 12.89
CA VAL A 106 -22.74 -4.21 13.54
C VAL A 106 -24.16 -4.70 13.30
N LEU A 107 -24.51 -5.08 12.07
CA LEU A 107 -25.84 -5.60 11.73
C LEU A 107 -26.15 -6.90 12.49
N SER A 108 -25.20 -7.84 12.48
CA SER A 108 -25.32 -9.11 13.19
C SER A 108 -25.57 -8.92 14.70
N LYS A 109 -24.89 -7.95 15.32
CA LYS A 109 -25.08 -7.61 16.73
C LYS A 109 -26.47 -7.02 17.05
N HIS A 110 -27.07 -6.29 16.12
CA HIS A 110 -28.40 -5.68 16.32
C HIS A 110 -29.54 -6.66 16.00
N VAL A 111 -29.37 -7.51 14.99
CA VAL A 111 -30.35 -8.53 14.62
C VAL A 111 -30.38 -9.68 15.64
N GLY A 112 -29.25 -10.05 16.24
CA GLY A 112 -29.21 -11.07 17.31
C GLY A 112 -29.72 -10.62 18.69
N ARG A 113 -30.27 -9.40 18.80
CA ARG A 113 -30.85 -8.82 20.03
C ARG A 113 -32.36 -8.57 19.97
N ALA A 114 -33.00 -8.90 18.85
CA ALA A 114 -34.46 -8.95 18.69
C ALA A 114 -34.93 -10.41 18.69
#